data_AF-A0A2A3YBI3-F1
#
_entry.id   AF-A0A2A3YBI3-F1
#
_cell.length_a   1.000
_cell.length_b   1.000
_cell.length_c   1.000
_cell.angle_alpha   90.00
_cell.angle_beta   90.00
_cell.angle_gamma   90.00
#
_symmetry.space_group_name_H-M   'P 1'
#
loop_
_entity.id
_entity.type
_entity.pdbx_description
1 polymer ?
#
loop_
_entity_poly.entity_id
_entity_poly.type
_entity_poly.pdbx_seq_one_letter_code
_entity_poly.pdbx_strand_id
1 'polypeptide(L)'
;MFSTKPDVTAKRYVRQLSGYLADLPEAQRRVILQDISEHIEESRLSGRTESEVISALGEPREVAKASRSELGVPEPRGTGPWPVGNTLIGVAIALATFTAAIVSFFLRNAEGQHPDYTSSTERSLTALVELYGPGIAVLTLVPAALLAVLLLVPLRMRRWATLICAVAASALVVSDPIDAGLFYVPMAIVIWLATMLPFAKSLQAGRRESLVLRIIGVLIMLLPVVLVASGVERGNIGVFMLPALIWAVACLAIAVGIILNLRISYWAVLAYGVLALIVAVFDSGMLVGAIWLFGGIVLSFGIYGLLRLRPRAGITR
;
A
#
# COMPACT_ATOMS: atom_id res chain seq x y z
N MET A 1 -43.54 -30.20 -17.18
CA MET A 1 -42.54 -29.52 -18.02
C MET A 1 -41.45 -29.02 -17.07
N PHE A 2 -40.41 -29.83 -16.84
CA PHE A 2 -39.39 -29.57 -15.83
C PHE A 2 -38.40 -28.51 -16.35
N SER A 3 -38.29 -27.40 -15.61
CA SER A 3 -37.35 -26.32 -15.89
C SER A 3 -35.92 -26.86 -15.83
N THR A 4 -35.12 -26.63 -16.88
CA THR A 4 -33.70 -27.02 -16.99
C THR A 4 -32.74 -25.99 -16.37
N LYS A 5 -33.26 -24.89 -15.81
CA LYS A 5 -32.52 -23.85 -15.09
C LYS A 5 -32.10 -24.14 -13.63
N PRO A 6 -32.79 -24.99 -12.83
CA PRO A 6 -32.46 -25.22 -11.42
C PRO A 6 -31.02 -25.72 -11.28
N ASP A 7 -30.71 -26.88 -11.85
CA ASP A 7 -29.42 -27.58 -11.75
C ASP A 7 -28.17 -26.69 -12.02
N VAL A 8 -28.32 -25.64 -12.85
CA VAL A 8 -27.26 -24.67 -13.14
C VAL A 8 -26.89 -23.81 -11.92
N THR A 9 -27.85 -23.47 -11.06
CA THR A 9 -27.66 -22.59 -9.89
C THR A 9 -26.96 -23.35 -8.77
N ALA A 10 -27.42 -24.56 -8.43
CA ALA A 10 -26.74 -25.45 -7.50
C ALA A 10 -25.31 -25.78 -7.96
N LYS A 11 -25.13 -26.15 -9.25
CA LYS A 11 -23.79 -26.38 -9.82
C LYS A 11 -22.89 -25.16 -9.74
N ARG A 12 -23.43 -23.95 -9.96
CA ARG A 12 -22.67 -22.70 -9.82
C ARG A 12 -22.24 -22.46 -8.38
N TYR A 13 -23.14 -22.70 -7.42
CA TYR A 13 -22.87 -22.57 -5.99
C TYR A 13 -21.74 -23.52 -5.56
N VAL A 14 -21.86 -24.80 -5.88
CA VAL A 14 -20.83 -25.82 -5.57
C VAL A 14 -19.51 -25.49 -6.25
N ARG A 15 -19.53 -24.98 -7.49
CA ARG A 15 -18.31 -24.53 -8.19
C ARG A 15 -17.65 -23.36 -7.46
N GLN A 16 -18.41 -22.36 -7.02
CA GLN A 16 -17.87 -21.23 -6.26
C GLN A 16 -17.30 -21.69 -4.91
N LEU A 17 -18.02 -22.56 -4.19
CA LEU A 17 -17.56 -23.18 -2.95
C LEU A 17 -16.24 -23.95 -3.15
N SER A 18 -16.14 -24.74 -4.23
CA SER A 18 -14.92 -25.48 -4.58
C SER A 18 -13.72 -24.56 -4.80
N GLY A 19 -13.94 -23.38 -5.39
CA GLY A 19 -12.92 -22.37 -5.57
C GLY A 19 -12.44 -21.79 -4.23
N TYR A 20 -13.36 -21.60 -3.28
CA TYR A 20 -12.99 -21.15 -1.93
C TYR A 20 -12.25 -22.20 -1.13
N LEU A 21 -12.43 -23.51 -1.42
CA LEU A 21 -11.80 -24.64 -0.74
C LEU A 21 -10.58 -25.22 -1.48
N ALA A 22 -10.10 -24.55 -2.54
CA ALA A 22 -9.09 -25.09 -3.46
C ALA A 22 -7.73 -25.43 -2.80
N ASP A 23 -7.43 -24.79 -1.67
CA ASP A 23 -6.24 -24.94 -0.84
C ASP A 23 -6.28 -26.15 0.11
N LEU A 24 -7.46 -26.75 0.34
CA LEU A 24 -7.59 -27.95 1.17
C LEU A 24 -7.05 -29.18 0.42
N PRO A 25 -6.52 -30.18 1.15
CA PRO A 25 -6.25 -31.50 0.61
C PRO A 25 -7.48 -32.03 -0.14
N GLU A 26 -7.25 -32.63 -1.31
CA GLU A 26 -8.33 -33.03 -2.21
C GLU A 26 -9.36 -33.95 -1.52
N ALA A 27 -8.90 -34.85 -0.65
CA ALA A 27 -9.76 -35.70 0.15
C ALA A 27 -10.73 -34.91 1.03
N GLN A 28 -10.25 -33.90 1.78
CA GLN A 28 -11.09 -33.07 2.65
C GLN A 28 -12.04 -32.19 1.85
N ARG A 29 -11.56 -31.60 0.74
CA ARG A 29 -12.38 -30.80 -0.16
C ARG A 29 -13.54 -31.62 -0.73
N ARG A 30 -13.29 -32.88 -1.13
CA ARG A 30 -14.33 -33.76 -1.66
C ARG A 30 -15.41 -34.07 -0.62
N VAL A 31 -15.02 -34.34 0.63
CA VAL A 31 -15.98 -34.58 1.72
C VAL A 31 -16.91 -33.38 1.91
N ILE A 32 -16.36 -32.16 2.05
CA ILE A 32 -17.18 -30.97 2.25
C ILE A 32 -18.12 -30.71 1.06
N LEU A 33 -17.61 -30.84 -0.17
CA LEU A 33 -18.44 -30.63 -1.37
C LEU A 33 -19.52 -31.69 -1.49
N GLN A 34 -19.23 -32.93 -1.08
CA GLN A 34 -20.19 -34.03 -1.07
C GLN A 34 -21.31 -33.74 -0.07
N ASP A 35 -20.99 -33.43 1.19
CA ASP A 35 -21.98 -33.13 2.23
C ASP A 35 -22.93 -32.00 1.81
N ILE A 36 -22.38 -30.92 1.24
CA ILE A 36 -23.20 -29.79 0.75
C ILE A 36 -24.05 -30.21 -0.46
N SER A 37 -23.52 -31.02 -1.37
CA SER A 37 -24.28 -31.50 -2.52
C SER A 37 -25.42 -32.44 -2.10
N GLU A 38 -25.19 -33.29 -1.10
CA GLU A 38 -26.19 -34.19 -0.52
C GLU A 38 -27.28 -33.40 0.20
N HIS A 39 -26.91 -32.36 0.97
CA HIS A 39 -27.88 -31.50 1.64
C HIS A 39 -28.77 -30.72 0.65
N ILE A 40 -28.20 -30.28 -0.48
CA ILE A 40 -28.98 -29.63 -1.55
C ILE A 40 -29.97 -30.61 -2.16
N GLU A 41 -29.54 -31.84 -2.43
CA GLU A 41 -30.37 -32.89 -3.01
C GLU A 41 -31.49 -33.34 -2.06
N GLU A 42 -31.19 -33.55 -0.79
CA GLU A 42 -32.17 -33.88 0.25
C GLU A 42 -33.23 -32.77 0.40
N SER A 43 -32.78 -31.51 0.43
CA SER A 43 -33.69 -30.37 0.48
C SER A 43 -34.58 -30.28 -0.75
N ARG A 44 -34.07 -30.67 -1.92
CA ARG A 44 -34.87 -30.75 -3.16
C ARG A 44 -35.93 -31.84 -3.07
N LEU A 45 -35.57 -33.03 -2.58
CA LEU A 45 -36.52 -34.13 -2.38
C LEU A 45 -37.62 -33.77 -1.38
N SER A 46 -37.33 -32.90 -0.41
CA SER A 46 -38.32 -32.36 0.54
C SER A 46 -39.26 -31.29 -0.05
N GLY A 47 -39.12 -30.97 -1.33
CA GLY A 47 -40.00 -30.04 -2.06
C GLY A 47 -39.60 -28.56 -1.99
N ARG A 48 -38.43 -28.24 -1.42
CA ARG A 48 -37.92 -26.86 -1.42
C ARG A 48 -37.38 -26.47 -2.79
N THR A 49 -37.55 -25.21 -3.16
CA THR A 49 -36.95 -24.68 -4.39
C THR A 49 -35.45 -24.45 -4.19
N GLU A 50 -34.64 -24.63 -5.23
CA GLU A 50 -33.19 -24.45 -5.10
C GLU A 50 -32.78 -23.04 -4.65
N SER A 51 -33.54 -22.01 -5.01
CA SER A 51 -33.29 -20.65 -4.52
C SER A 51 -33.45 -20.54 -3.01
N GLU A 52 -34.44 -21.22 -2.44
CA GLU A 52 -34.64 -21.26 -0.98
C GLU A 52 -33.52 -22.05 -0.31
N VAL A 53 -33.09 -23.17 -0.90
CA VAL A 53 -31.99 -23.99 -0.38
C VAL A 53 -30.66 -23.21 -0.38
N ILE A 54 -30.32 -22.55 -1.48
CA ILE A 54 -29.09 -21.74 -1.57
C ILE A 54 -29.17 -20.53 -0.64
N SER A 55 -30.33 -19.87 -0.53
CA SER A 55 -30.51 -18.76 0.40
C SER A 55 -30.39 -19.20 1.85
N ALA A 56 -30.79 -20.44 2.19
CA ALA A 56 -30.67 -21.00 3.53
C ALA A 56 -29.22 -21.41 3.87
N LEU A 57 -28.46 -21.89 2.87
CA LEU A 57 -27.03 -22.18 3.00
C LEU A 57 -26.19 -20.90 3.20
N GLY A 58 -26.65 -19.78 2.64
CA GLY A 58 -25.96 -18.49 2.71
C GLY A 58 -24.88 -18.34 1.65
N GLU A 59 -23.96 -17.41 1.89
CA GLU A 59 -22.87 -17.14 0.93
C GLU A 59 -21.84 -18.28 0.90
N PRO A 60 -21.40 -18.76 -0.28
CA PRO A 60 -20.44 -19.87 -0.39
C PRO A 60 -19.15 -19.64 0.41
N ARG A 61 -18.75 -18.37 0.57
CA ARG A 61 -17.58 -17.99 1.34
C ARG A 61 -17.76 -18.21 2.85
N GLU A 62 -18.93 -17.92 3.39
CA GLU A 62 -19.21 -18.13 4.81
C GLU A 62 -19.34 -19.62 5.12
N VAL A 63 -19.94 -20.40 4.21
CA VAL A 63 -19.96 -21.87 4.32
C VAL A 63 -18.55 -22.45 4.30
N ALA A 64 -17.70 -22.03 3.35
CA ALA A 64 -16.30 -22.48 3.30
C ALA A 64 -15.53 -22.16 4.60
N LYS A 65 -15.84 -21.03 5.23
CA LYS A 65 -15.24 -20.61 6.49
C LYS A 65 -15.76 -21.44 7.67
N ALA A 66 -17.04 -21.72 7.72
CA ALA A 66 -17.65 -22.57 8.75
C ALA A 66 -17.07 -23.99 8.69
N SER A 67 -17.05 -24.61 7.49
CA SER A 67 -16.48 -25.96 7.30
C SER A 67 -15.00 -26.06 7.67
N ARG A 68 -14.23 -24.98 7.48
CA ARG A 68 -12.83 -24.92 7.93
C ARG A 68 -12.71 -24.86 9.45
N SER A 69 -13.55 -24.07 10.09
CA SER A 69 -13.58 -23.95 11.55
C SER A 69 -13.88 -25.29 12.19
N GLU A 70 -14.80 -26.06 11.61
CA GLU A 70 -15.14 -27.41 12.06
C GLU A 70 -13.97 -28.40 11.90
N LEU A 71 -13.23 -28.31 10.80
CA LEU A 71 -12.05 -29.15 10.56
C LEU A 71 -10.80 -28.68 11.33
N GLY A 72 -10.88 -27.60 12.12
CA GLY A 72 -9.73 -27.00 12.79
C GLY A 72 -8.66 -26.46 11.82
N VAL A 73 -9.02 -26.27 10.55
CA VAL A 73 -8.11 -25.76 9.51
C VAL A 73 -8.13 -24.24 9.57
N PRO A 74 -6.99 -23.57 9.85
CA PRO A 74 -6.92 -22.12 9.83
C PRO A 74 -7.36 -21.58 8.46
N GLU A 75 -8.07 -20.44 8.44
CA GLU A 75 -8.40 -19.77 7.17
C GLU A 75 -7.14 -19.63 6.29
N PRO A 76 -7.22 -19.90 4.98
CA PRO A 76 -6.12 -19.64 4.06
C PRO A 76 -5.68 -18.21 4.22
N ARG A 77 -4.39 -18.06 4.54
CA ARG A 77 -3.69 -16.80 4.48
C ARG A 77 -3.58 -16.34 3.02
N GLY A 78 -4.67 -15.85 2.40
CA GLY A 78 -4.55 -15.12 1.13
C GLY A 78 -5.66 -15.16 0.09
N THR A 79 -6.82 -15.79 0.28
CA THR A 79 -7.91 -15.76 -0.75
C THR A 79 -8.84 -14.55 -0.59
N GLY A 80 -8.25 -13.37 -0.38
CA GLY A 80 -8.94 -12.07 -0.43
C GLY A 80 -8.40 -11.22 -1.59
N PRO A 81 -9.13 -10.17 -2.02
CA PRO A 81 -8.76 -9.32 -3.15
C PRO A 81 -7.32 -8.81 -2.98
N TRP A 82 -6.45 -9.19 -3.91
CA TRP A 82 -4.99 -9.00 -3.97
C TRP A 82 -4.24 -9.22 -2.63
N PRO A 83 -3.25 -10.13 -2.57
CA PRO A 83 -2.41 -10.20 -1.39
C PRO A 83 -1.77 -8.82 -1.21
N VAL A 84 -2.04 -8.17 -0.09
CA VAL A 84 -1.57 -6.81 0.25
C VAL A 84 -0.07 -6.61 -0.01
N GLY A 85 0.72 -7.68 0.05
CA GLY A 85 2.12 -7.67 -0.38
C GLY A 85 2.32 -7.29 -1.84
N ASN A 86 1.49 -7.77 -2.77
CA ASN A 86 1.57 -7.41 -4.20
C ASN A 86 1.29 -5.93 -4.42
N THR A 87 0.28 -5.36 -3.74
CA THR A 87 -0.04 -3.94 -3.88
C THR A 87 1.08 -3.07 -3.34
N LEU A 88 1.67 -3.45 -2.19
CA LEU A 88 2.82 -2.74 -1.62
C LEU A 88 4.07 -2.85 -2.51
N ILE A 89 4.35 -4.03 -3.06
CA ILE A 89 5.45 -4.21 -4.02
C ILE A 89 5.20 -3.37 -5.28
N GLY A 90 3.96 -3.35 -5.80
CA GLY A 90 3.59 -2.50 -6.93
C GLY A 90 3.78 -1.01 -6.66
N VAL A 91 3.40 -0.52 -5.48
CA VAL A 91 3.65 0.87 -5.06
C VAL A 91 5.15 1.13 -4.90
N ALA A 92 5.91 0.21 -4.33
CA ALA A 92 7.36 0.35 -4.19
C ALA A 92 8.04 0.42 -5.57
N ILE A 93 7.61 -0.38 -6.54
CA ILE A 93 8.08 -0.31 -7.94
C ILE A 93 7.74 1.05 -8.54
N ALA A 94 6.48 1.51 -8.41
CA ALA A 94 6.06 2.80 -8.94
C ALA A 94 6.88 3.95 -8.35
N LEU A 95 7.11 3.95 -7.03
CA LEU A 95 7.97 4.91 -6.35
C LEU A 95 9.42 4.81 -6.83
N ALA A 96 10.00 3.61 -6.93
CA ALA A 96 11.36 3.42 -7.40
C ALA A 96 11.56 3.96 -8.83
N THR A 97 10.63 3.65 -9.73
CA THR A 97 10.66 4.13 -11.12
C THR A 97 10.50 5.65 -11.18
N PHE A 98 9.58 6.20 -10.39
CA PHE A 98 9.37 7.65 -10.33
C PHE A 98 10.58 8.38 -9.74
N THR A 99 11.17 7.86 -8.67
CA THR A 99 12.45 8.30 -8.11
C THR A 99 13.55 8.26 -9.17
N ALA A 100 13.69 7.14 -9.90
CA ALA A 100 14.71 7.00 -10.92
C ALA A 100 14.59 8.06 -12.02
N ALA A 101 13.36 8.36 -12.46
CA ALA A 101 13.09 9.43 -13.41
C ALA A 101 13.48 10.80 -12.85
N ILE A 102 13.15 11.09 -11.59
CA ILE A 102 13.53 12.34 -10.93
C ILE A 102 15.04 12.47 -10.79
N VAL A 103 15.71 11.45 -10.27
CA VAL A 103 17.17 11.47 -10.11
C VAL A 103 17.85 11.63 -11.47
N SER A 104 17.38 10.96 -12.52
CA SER A 104 18.03 10.98 -13.83
C SER A 104 17.80 12.28 -14.61
N PHE A 105 16.60 12.85 -14.54
CA PHE A 105 16.20 13.99 -15.38
C PHE A 105 16.03 15.31 -14.63
N PHE A 106 15.76 15.28 -13.33
CA PHE A 106 15.41 16.46 -12.53
C PHE A 106 16.44 16.81 -11.46
N LEU A 107 17.20 15.85 -10.92
CA LEU A 107 18.40 16.19 -10.13
C LEU A 107 19.44 16.79 -11.08
N ARG A 108 19.53 18.11 -11.03
CA ARG A 108 20.62 18.85 -11.63
C ARG A 108 21.77 18.81 -10.62
N ASN A 109 22.89 18.20 -11.01
CA ASN A 109 24.05 18.10 -10.12
C ASN A 109 24.55 19.51 -9.77
N ALA A 110 24.69 19.79 -8.47
CA ALA A 110 25.34 20.99 -7.95
C ALA A 110 26.86 20.79 -7.83
N GLU A 111 27.48 19.98 -8.70
CA GLU A 111 28.92 19.70 -8.70
C GLU A 111 29.80 20.93 -8.98
N GLY A 112 29.21 22.10 -9.24
CA GLY A 112 29.94 23.37 -9.36
C GLY A 112 30.42 24.00 -8.04
N GLN A 113 30.38 23.29 -6.90
CA GLN A 113 30.71 23.85 -5.59
C GLN A 113 32.09 23.41 -5.06
N HIS A 114 33.06 23.20 -5.96
CA HIS A 114 34.46 23.16 -5.56
C HIS A 114 34.94 24.59 -5.23
N PRO A 115 35.47 24.85 -4.01
CA PRO A 115 35.86 26.19 -3.56
C PRO A 115 37.01 26.83 -4.38
N ASP A 116 37.66 26.09 -5.27
CA ASP A 116 38.81 26.55 -6.04
C ASP A 116 38.47 27.18 -7.40
N TYR A 117 37.20 27.19 -7.84
CA TYR A 117 36.80 27.78 -9.12
C TYR A 117 36.12 29.14 -8.93
N THR A 118 36.91 30.17 -8.61
CA THR A 118 36.48 31.56 -8.38
C THR A 118 36.46 32.45 -9.64
N SER A 119 36.54 31.86 -10.85
CA SER A 119 36.33 32.61 -12.09
C SER A 119 35.02 32.18 -12.76
N SER A 120 34.08 33.14 -12.81
CA SER A 120 32.86 33.14 -13.61
C SER A 120 33.09 32.47 -14.98
N THR A 121 32.21 31.60 -15.49
CA THR A 121 30.96 31.94 -16.18
C THR A 121 30.22 30.62 -16.47
N GLU A 122 28.89 30.61 -16.38
CA GLU A 122 27.98 29.48 -16.64
C GLU A 122 27.97 28.35 -15.61
N ARG A 123 27.11 28.53 -14.60
CA ARG A 123 26.60 27.50 -13.71
C ARG A 123 25.73 26.52 -14.53
N SER A 124 26.34 25.65 -15.34
CA SER A 124 25.59 24.67 -16.14
C SER A 124 25.06 23.57 -15.21
N LEU A 125 23.83 23.74 -14.77
CA LEU A 125 23.05 22.72 -14.10
C LEU A 125 22.68 21.61 -15.10
N THR A 126 23.66 20.80 -15.51
CA THR A 126 23.48 19.67 -16.44
C THR A 126 22.85 18.49 -15.71
N ALA A 127 21.87 17.87 -16.35
CA ALA A 127 21.25 16.65 -15.81
C ALA A 127 22.27 15.50 -15.78
N LEU A 128 22.13 14.54 -14.86
CA LEU A 128 23.01 13.36 -14.79
C LEU A 128 23.11 12.61 -16.13
N VAL A 129 22.01 12.56 -16.89
CA VAL A 129 21.96 11.97 -18.24
C VAL A 129 22.78 12.77 -19.26
N GLU A 130 22.87 14.09 -19.12
CA GLU A 130 23.70 14.92 -20.00
C GLU A 130 25.19 14.76 -19.66
N LEU A 131 25.52 14.59 -18.37
CA LEU A 131 26.89 14.48 -17.89
C LEU A 131 27.51 13.10 -18.11
N TYR A 132 26.76 12.03 -17.83
CA TYR A 132 27.25 10.65 -17.87
C TYR A 132 26.61 9.81 -18.98
N GLY A 133 25.72 10.41 -19.77
CA GLY A 133 24.97 9.74 -20.83
C GLY A 133 23.75 8.96 -20.34
N PRO A 134 22.94 8.42 -21.26
CA PRO A 134 21.70 7.70 -20.95
C PRO A 134 21.93 6.40 -20.17
N GLY A 135 23.15 5.86 -20.17
CA GLY A 135 23.50 4.66 -19.41
C GLY A 135 23.30 4.81 -17.90
N ILE A 136 23.50 6.02 -17.35
CA ILE A 136 23.31 6.25 -15.92
C ILE A 136 21.84 6.20 -15.51
N ALA A 137 20.92 6.58 -16.41
CA ALA A 137 19.47 6.44 -16.17
C ALA A 137 19.03 4.97 -16.07
N VAL A 138 19.78 4.04 -16.69
CA VAL A 138 19.51 2.61 -16.53
C VAL A 138 19.93 2.14 -15.13
N LEU A 139 21.03 2.69 -14.59
CA LEU A 139 21.51 2.34 -13.25
C LEU A 139 20.53 2.81 -12.16
N THR A 140 19.91 3.98 -12.30
CA THR A 140 18.91 4.49 -11.33
C THR A 140 17.62 3.64 -11.33
N LEU A 141 17.34 2.89 -12.40
CA LEU A 141 16.22 1.95 -12.49
C LEU A 141 16.48 0.59 -11.85
N VAL A 142 17.73 0.26 -11.48
CA VAL A 142 18.09 -1.02 -10.86
C VAL A 142 17.20 -1.37 -9.65
N PRO A 143 16.93 -0.45 -8.70
CA PRO A 143 16.04 -0.76 -7.57
C PRO A 143 14.62 -1.13 -8.00
N ALA A 144 14.08 -0.44 -9.02
CA ALA A 144 12.76 -0.74 -9.57
C ALA A 144 12.73 -2.13 -10.24
N ALA A 145 13.77 -2.45 -11.01
CA ALA A 145 13.91 -3.75 -11.67
C ALA A 145 14.03 -4.90 -10.65
N LEU A 146 14.85 -4.73 -9.61
CA LEU A 146 14.97 -5.71 -8.51
C LEU A 146 13.62 -5.97 -7.84
N LEU A 147 12.84 -4.92 -7.60
CA LEU A 147 11.50 -5.05 -7.03
C LEU A 147 10.50 -5.70 -8.00
N ALA A 148 10.60 -5.43 -9.31
CA ALA A 148 9.76 -6.08 -10.32
C ALA A 148 10.01 -7.59 -10.40
N VAL A 149 11.26 -8.03 -10.25
CA VAL A 149 11.62 -9.46 -10.19
C VAL A 149 10.89 -10.16 -9.03
N LEU A 150 10.61 -9.49 -7.91
CA LEU A 150 9.83 -10.05 -6.80
C LEU A 150 8.41 -10.47 -7.19
N LEU A 151 7.85 -9.94 -8.28
CA LEU A 151 6.54 -10.37 -8.80
C LEU A 151 6.61 -11.75 -9.45
N LEU A 152 7.79 -12.15 -9.96
CA LEU A 152 8.04 -13.44 -10.60
C LEU A 152 8.45 -14.53 -9.58
N VAL A 153 8.90 -14.12 -8.39
CA VAL A 153 9.35 -15.06 -7.35
C VAL A 153 8.15 -15.84 -6.77
N PRO A 154 8.24 -17.18 -6.67
CA PRO A 154 7.18 -18.00 -6.10
C PRO A 154 6.86 -17.60 -4.65
N LEU A 155 5.57 -17.66 -4.29
CA LEU A 155 5.06 -17.18 -2.99
C LEU A 155 5.79 -17.74 -1.77
N ARG A 156 6.31 -18.97 -1.86
CA ARG A 156 7.09 -19.63 -0.78
C ARG A 156 8.41 -18.90 -0.49
N MET A 157 9.10 -18.45 -1.53
CA MET A 157 10.42 -17.78 -1.42
C MET A 157 10.31 -16.27 -1.30
N ARG A 158 9.15 -15.71 -1.66
CA ARG A 158 8.94 -14.28 -1.76
C ARG A 158 9.21 -13.51 -0.48
N ARG A 159 9.01 -14.12 0.69
CA ARG A 159 9.32 -13.50 2.00
C ARG A 159 10.80 -13.15 2.14
N TRP A 160 11.67 -14.13 1.89
CA TRP A 160 13.11 -13.94 1.95
C TRP A 160 13.59 -12.98 0.87
N ALA A 161 13.03 -13.10 -0.34
CA ALA A 161 13.34 -12.19 -1.42
C ALA A 161 12.96 -10.73 -1.09
N THR A 162 11.76 -10.49 -0.51
CA THR A 162 11.35 -9.14 -0.08
C THR A 162 12.25 -8.58 1.01
N LEU A 163 12.71 -9.42 1.95
CA LEU A 163 13.64 -9.01 3.00
C LEU A 163 15.00 -8.61 2.43
N ILE A 164 15.54 -9.42 1.50
CA ILE A 164 16.79 -9.10 0.80
C ILE A 164 16.67 -7.79 0.05
N CYS A 165 15.57 -7.57 -0.69
CA CYS A 165 15.32 -6.30 -1.38
C CYS A 165 15.18 -5.12 -0.42
N ALA A 166 14.56 -5.28 0.74
CA ALA A 166 14.45 -4.22 1.75
C ALA A 166 15.83 -3.84 2.33
N VAL A 167 16.68 -4.84 2.63
CA VAL A 167 18.05 -4.60 3.08
C VAL A 167 18.88 -3.94 1.98
N ALA A 168 18.78 -4.40 0.73
CA ALA A 168 19.48 -3.80 -0.40
C ALA A 168 19.04 -2.35 -0.65
N ALA A 169 17.73 -2.07 -0.57
CA ALA A 169 17.21 -0.71 -0.67
C ALA A 169 17.75 0.20 0.45
N SER A 170 17.80 -0.30 1.69
CA SER A 170 18.41 0.44 2.79
C SER A 170 19.91 0.66 2.61
N ALA A 171 20.65 -0.32 2.09
CA ALA A 171 22.08 -0.15 1.78
C ALA A 171 22.31 0.92 0.72
N LEU A 172 21.46 0.98 -0.30
CA LEU A 172 21.50 2.01 -1.35
C LEU A 172 21.20 3.41 -0.80
N VAL A 173 20.23 3.53 0.11
CA VAL A 173 19.95 4.80 0.80
C VAL A 173 21.16 5.29 1.61
N VAL A 174 21.90 4.37 2.24
CA VAL A 174 23.05 4.69 3.09
C VAL A 174 24.33 4.94 2.30
N SER A 175 24.49 4.32 1.13
CA SER A 175 25.71 4.46 0.32
C SER A 175 25.90 5.87 -0.23
N ASP A 176 24.81 6.61 -0.43
CA ASP A 176 24.83 7.97 -0.96
C ASP A 176 23.71 8.83 -0.34
N PRO A 177 23.83 9.22 0.95
CA PRO A 177 22.71 9.79 1.69
C PRO A 177 22.37 11.23 1.28
N ILE A 178 23.30 11.95 0.64
CA ILE A 178 23.15 13.39 0.34
C ILE A 178 22.66 13.61 -1.09
N ASP A 179 23.12 12.80 -2.06
CA ASP A 179 22.80 13.05 -3.47
C ASP A 179 21.59 12.22 -3.93
N ALA A 180 21.74 10.92 -4.15
CA ALA A 180 20.66 10.09 -4.70
C ALA A 180 19.88 9.29 -3.64
N GLY A 181 20.55 8.83 -2.58
CA GLY A 181 20.01 7.87 -1.61
C GLY A 181 18.80 8.40 -0.84
N LEU A 182 18.75 9.68 -0.51
CA LEU A 182 17.59 10.30 0.16
C LEU A 182 16.29 10.11 -0.64
N PHE A 183 16.37 10.14 -1.97
CA PHE A 183 15.21 10.01 -2.84
C PHE A 183 14.64 8.59 -2.88
N TYR A 184 15.44 7.58 -2.47
CA TYR A 184 15.00 6.20 -2.36
C TYR A 184 14.43 5.83 -0.98
N VAL A 185 14.49 6.74 0.01
CA VAL A 185 13.93 6.51 1.36
C VAL A 185 12.45 6.13 1.33
N PRO A 186 11.55 6.82 0.58
CA PRO A 186 10.14 6.43 0.53
C PRO A 186 9.93 5.01 0.03
N MET A 187 10.69 4.60 -1.00
CA MET A 187 10.65 3.24 -1.53
C MET A 187 11.12 2.23 -0.48
N ALA A 188 12.24 2.51 0.21
CA ALA A 188 12.76 1.68 1.29
C ALA A 188 11.72 1.49 2.40
N ILE A 189 11.01 2.55 2.79
CA ILE A 189 9.93 2.46 3.79
C ILE A 189 8.81 1.54 3.32
N VAL A 190 8.34 1.68 2.07
CA VAL A 190 7.25 0.86 1.53
C VAL A 190 7.65 -0.62 1.40
N ILE A 191 8.89 -0.93 1.02
CA ILE A 191 9.34 -2.32 0.95
C ILE A 191 9.49 -2.95 2.34
N TRP A 192 9.96 -2.20 3.35
CA TRP A 192 9.93 -2.63 4.75
C TRP A 192 8.50 -2.83 5.26
N LEU A 193 7.58 -1.98 4.82
CA LEU A 193 6.16 -2.17 5.12
C LEU A 193 5.65 -3.49 4.51
N ALA A 194 6.06 -3.81 3.28
CA ALA A 194 5.69 -5.05 2.60
C ALA A 194 6.25 -6.31 3.27
N THR A 195 7.44 -6.23 3.88
CA THR A 195 8.04 -7.34 4.64
C THR A 195 7.33 -7.57 5.98
N MET A 196 6.94 -6.50 6.67
CA MET A 196 6.36 -6.57 8.02
C MET A 196 4.85 -6.87 8.03
N LEU A 197 4.07 -6.35 7.09
CA LEU A 197 2.60 -6.46 7.10
C LEU A 197 2.04 -7.90 7.07
N PRO A 198 2.62 -8.86 6.33
CA PRO A 198 2.17 -10.25 6.35
C PRO A 198 2.22 -10.88 7.75
N PHE A 199 3.15 -10.44 8.61
CA PHE A 199 3.28 -10.88 9.99
C PHE A 199 2.31 -10.15 10.94
N ALA A 200 2.08 -8.86 10.70
CA ALA A 200 1.08 -8.07 11.43
C ALA A 200 -0.37 -8.53 11.19
N LYS A 201 -0.64 -9.40 10.21
CA LYS A 201 -1.93 -10.11 10.06
C LYS A 201 -2.01 -11.41 10.87
N SER A 202 -0.88 -12.05 11.19
CA SER A 202 -0.85 -13.22 12.08
C SER A 202 -0.90 -12.85 13.55
N LEU A 203 -0.43 -11.65 13.89
CA LEU A 203 -0.69 -11.02 15.17
C LEU A 203 -2.00 -10.25 14.99
N GLN A 204 -3.11 -10.70 15.55
CA GLN A 204 -4.33 -9.89 15.56
C GLN A 204 -3.99 -8.54 16.19
N ALA A 205 -3.82 -7.50 15.36
CA ALA A 205 -3.24 -6.21 15.77
C ALA A 205 -3.95 -5.72 17.03
N GLY A 206 -3.23 -5.80 18.15
CA GLY A 206 -3.82 -5.54 19.45
C GLY A 206 -4.37 -4.13 19.50
N ARG A 207 -5.35 -3.89 20.38
CA ARG A 207 -5.91 -2.55 20.62
C ARG A 207 -4.82 -1.50 20.86
N ARG A 208 -3.67 -1.89 21.41
CA ARG A 208 -2.48 -1.05 21.63
C ARG A 208 -1.74 -0.65 20.35
N GLU A 209 -1.44 -1.58 19.45
CA GLU A 209 -0.79 -1.25 18.16
C GLU A 209 -1.63 -0.28 17.35
N SER A 210 -2.96 -0.45 17.39
CA SER A 210 -3.90 0.47 16.74
C SER A 210 -3.77 1.90 17.22
N LEU A 211 -3.45 2.07 18.50
CA LEU A 211 -3.41 3.35 19.19
C LEU A 211 -2.08 4.03 18.88
N VAL A 212 -0.96 3.31 18.96
CA VAL A 212 0.37 3.82 18.61
C VAL A 212 0.38 4.37 17.18
N LEU A 213 -0.17 3.63 16.22
CA LEU A 213 -0.21 4.06 14.82
C LEU A 213 -1.09 5.29 14.62
N ARG A 214 -2.22 5.41 15.34
CA ARG A 214 -3.04 6.62 15.30
C ARG A 214 -2.30 7.82 15.89
N ILE A 215 -1.60 7.64 17.01
CA ILE A 215 -0.77 8.70 17.61
C ILE A 215 0.28 9.17 16.61
N ILE A 216 1.02 8.26 15.98
CA ILE A 216 2.04 8.60 14.99
C ILE A 216 1.42 9.36 13.81
N GLY A 217 0.30 8.87 13.27
CA GLY A 217 -0.39 9.55 12.17
C GLY A 217 -0.87 10.96 12.51
N VAL A 218 -1.42 11.13 13.72
CA VAL A 218 -1.84 12.45 14.23
C VAL A 218 -0.63 13.35 14.41
N LEU A 219 0.46 12.86 15.00
CA LEU A 219 1.69 13.64 15.19
C LEU A 219 2.25 14.15 13.87
N ILE A 220 2.33 13.28 12.85
CA ILE A 220 2.81 13.64 11.50
C ILE A 220 1.90 14.71 10.88
N MET A 221 0.58 14.57 11.00
CA MET A 221 -0.38 15.53 10.44
C MET A 221 -0.43 16.85 11.20
N LEU A 222 -0.05 16.89 12.49
CA LEU A 222 0.01 18.11 13.27
C LEU A 222 1.27 18.93 13.02
N LEU A 223 2.33 18.34 12.45
CA LEU A 223 3.59 19.04 12.21
C LEU A 223 3.42 20.31 11.35
N PRO A 224 2.71 20.29 10.21
CA PRO A 224 2.33 21.50 9.48
C PRO A 224 1.60 22.55 10.31
N VAL A 225 0.69 22.12 11.18
CA VAL A 225 -0.13 23.01 12.02
C VAL A 225 0.74 23.75 13.02
N VAL A 226 1.67 23.04 13.67
CA VAL A 226 2.62 23.63 14.62
C VAL A 226 3.54 24.64 13.92
N LEU A 227 4.02 24.31 12.71
CA LEU A 227 4.87 25.22 11.94
C LEU A 227 4.14 26.52 11.58
N VAL A 228 2.90 26.42 11.09
CA VAL A 228 2.08 27.60 10.77
C VAL A 228 1.77 28.41 12.03
N ALA A 229 1.37 27.75 13.13
CA ALA A 229 1.09 28.42 14.40
C ALA A 229 2.32 29.20 14.92
N SER A 230 3.51 28.60 14.85
CA SER A 230 4.75 29.25 15.25
C SER A 230 5.11 30.47 14.39
N GLY A 231 4.72 30.46 13.11
CA GLY A 231 4.88 31.61 12.21
C GLY A 231 3.93 32.76 12.56
N VAL A 232 2.69 32.43 12.96
CA VAL A 232 1.69 33.41 13.40
C VAL A 232 2.12 34.11 14.70
N GLU A 233 2.62 33.35 15.69
CA GLU A 233 3.10 33.90 16.97
C GLU A 233 4.23 34.92 16.79
N ARG A 234 5.08 34.73 15.78
CA ARG A 234 6.17 35.67 15.44
C ARG A 234 5.70 36.92 14.68
N GLY A 235 4.40 37.12 14.52
CA GLY A 235 3.81 38.30 13.90
C GLY A 235 3.93 38.34 12.36
N ASN A 236 4.29 37.23 11.72
CA ASN A 236 4.48 37.18 10.26
C ASN A 236 3.16 36.91 9.52
N ILE A 237 2.14 37.73 9.76
CA ILE A 237 0.80 37.55 9.19
C ILE A 237 0.68 38.42 7.92
N GLY A 238 1.15 37.89 6.79
CA GLY A 238 0.96 38.47 5.46
C GLY A 238 -0.14 37.78 4.66
N VAL A 239 -0.58 38.39 3.55
CA VAL A 239 -1.57 37.79 2.62
C VAL A 239 -1.11 36.41 2.12
N PHE A 240 0.20 36.19 2.02
CA PHE A 240 0.81 34.92 1.65
C PHE A 240 0.61 33.79 2.69
N MET A 241 0.15 34.08 3.92
CA MET A 241 -0.16 33.05 4.93
C MET A 241 -1.53 32.40 4.73
N LEU A 242 -2.43 32.98 3.95
CA LEU A 242 -3.79 32.48 3.81
C LEU A 242 -3.86 31.04 3.26
N PRO A 243 -3.06 30.65 2.23
CA PRO A 243 -2.94 29.25 1.82
C PRO A 243 -2.37 28.33 2.90
N ALA A 244 -1.41 28.80 3.69
CA ALA A 244 -0.80 28.02 4.77
C ALA A 244 -1.79 27.75 5.91
N LEU A 245 -2.66 28.71 6.24
CA LEU A 245 -3.73 28.54 7.21
C LEU A 245 -4.79 27.54 6.72
N ILE A 246 -5.21 27.63 5.45
CA ILE A 246 -6.14 26.65 4.85
C ILE A 246 -5.54 25.24 4.92
N TRP A 247 -4.25 25.11 4.58
CA TRP A 247 -3.54 23.85 4.65
C TRP A 247 -3.44 23.31 6.08
N ALA A 248 -3.14 24.15 7.07
CA ALA A 248 -3.12 23.76 8.48
C ALA A 248 -4.50 23.27 8.97
N VAL A 249 -5.58 23.96 8.59
CA VAL A 249 -6.96 23.54 8.92
C VAL A 249 -7.28 22.18 8.28
N ALA A 250 -6.88 21.95 7.03
CA ALA A 250 -7.06 20.67 6.37
C ALA A 250 -6.30 19.55 7.08
N CYS A 251 -5.04 19.78 7.45
CA CYS A 251 -4.24 18.84 8.24
C CYS A 251 -4.88 18.50 9.59
N LEU A 252 -5.45 19.50 10.28
CA LEU A 252 -6.16 19.29 11.54
C LEU A 252 -7.44 18.46 11.35
N ALA A 253 -8.21 18.72 10.31
CA ALA A 253 -9.41 17.93 9.97
C ALA A 253 -9.05 16.47 9.65
N ILE A 254 -7.95 16.24 8.92
CA ILE A 254 -7.42 14.90 8.64
C ILE A 254 -7.00 14.20 9.94
N ALA A 255 -6.29 14.90 10.83
CA ALA A 255 -5.86 14.37 12.13
C ALA A 255 -7.06 13.92 12.99
N VAL A 256 -8.11 14.74 13.09
CA VAL A 256 -9.36 14.38 13.78
C VAL A 256 -9.97 13.13 13.16
N GLY A 257 -10.02 13.05 11.83
CA GLY A 257 -10.54 11.88 11.14
C GLY A 257 -9.71 10.60 11.35
N ILE A 258 -8.39 10.71 11.53
CA ILE A 258 -7.51 9.58 11.93
C ILE A 258 -7.85 9.09 13.35
N ILE A 259 -8.09 10.02 14.29
CA ILE A 259 -8.51 9.69 15.67
C ILE A 259 -9.83 8.91 15.65
N LEU A 260 -10.79 9.39 14.84
CA LEU A 260 -12.09 8.77 14.61
C LEU A 260 -12.03 7.51 13.73
N ASN A 261 -10.85 7.17 13.20
CA ASN A 261 -10.60 6.00 12.36
C ASN A 261 -11.48 5.95 11.10
N LEU A 262 -11.69 7.12 10.48
CA LEU A 262 -12.48 7.26 9.26
C LEU A 262 -11.65 6.86 8.04
N ARG A 263 -12.23 6.05 7.15
CA ARG A 263 -11.56 5.58 5.92
C ARG A 263 -11.21 6.73 4.97
N ILE A 264 -12.06 7.76 4.91
CA ILE A 264 -11.87 8.94 4.05
C ILE A 264 -10.60 9.69 4.45
N SER A 265 -10.27 9.74 5.75
CA SER A 265 -9.07 10.42 6.24
C SER A 265 -7.80 9.76 5.74
N TYR A 266 -7.73 8.43 5.70
CA TYR A 266 -6.56 7.72 5.15
C TYR A 266 -6.43 7.90 3.63
N TRP A 267 -7.54 8.03 2.89
CA TRP A 267 -7.51 8.44 1.49
C TRP A 267 -6.99 9.86 1.32
N ALA A 268 -7.41 10.79 2.17
CA ALA A 268 -6.92 12.17 2.16
C ALA A 268 -5.42 12.24 2.48
N VAL A 269 -4.94 11.48 3.46
CA VAL A 269 -3.51 11.32 3.76
C VAL A 269 -2.74 10.79 2.56
N LEU A 270 -3.26 9.74 1.90
CA LEU A 270 -2.62 9.16 0.71
C LEU A 270 -2.52 10.19 -0.41
N ALA A 271 -3.63 10.87 -0.74
CA ALA A 271 -3.66 11.93 -1.75
C ALA A 271 -2.70 13.07 -1.41
N TYR A 272 -2.63 13.44 -0.14
CA TYR A 272 -1.74 14.48 0.37
C TYR A 272 -0.26 14.09 0.22
N GLY A 273 0.10 12.83 0.53
CA GLY A 273 1.45 12.32 0.30
C GLY A 273 1.84 12.30 -1.18
N VAL A 274 0.94 11.87 -2.07
CA VAL A 274 1.16 11.95 -3.53
C VAL A 274 1.35 13.38 -3.99
N LEU A 275 0.50 14.31 -3.54
CA LEU A 275 0.61 15.72 -3.90
C LEU A 275 1.93 16.32 -3.43
N ALA A 276 2.37 16.01 -2.20
CA ALA A 276 3.66 16.45 -1.69
C ALA A 276 4.83 15.93 -2.53
N LEU A 277 4.79 14.66 -2.95
CA LEU A 277 5.80 14.09 -3.86
C LEU A 277 5.80 14.78 -5.23
N ILE A 278 4.63 15.12 -5.78
CA ILE A 278 4.52 15.86 -7.05
C ILE A 278 5.09 17.28 -6.89
N VAL A 279 4.70 17.99 -5.84
CA VAL A 279 5.18 19.37 -5.56
C VAL A 279 6.70 19.40 -5.37
N ALA A 280 7.27 18.39 -4.71
CA ALA A 280 8.72 18.27 -4.55
C ALA A 280 9.49 18.19 -5.88
N VAL A 281 8.85 17.77 -6.99
CA VAL A 281 9.50 17.76 -8.32
C VAL A 281 9.63 19.17 -8.92
N PHE A 282 8.73 20.08 -8.55
CA PHE A 282 8.67 21.42 -9.11
C PHE A 282 9.45 22.45 -8.30
N ASP A 283 9.71 22.18 -7.02
CA ASP A 283 10.66 22.95 -6.23
C ASP A 283 12.08 22.49 -6.60
N SER A 284 13.04 23.40 -6.73
CA SER A 284 14.44 23.07 -7.08
C SER A 284 15.42 23.40 -5.95
N GLY A 285 14.92 23.67 -4.74
CA GLY A 285 15.73 24.05 -3.58
C GLY A 285 16.09 22.92 -2.61
N MET A 286 16.83 23.25 -1.54
CA MET A 286 17.14 22.32 -0.43
C MET A 286 15.89 21.71 0.24
N LEU A 287 14.73 22.33 0.05
CA LEU A 287 13.46 21.82 0.58
C LEU A 287 12.95 20.59 -0.18
N VAL A 288 13.44 20.32 -1.40
CA VAL A 288 13.01 19.18 -2.21
C VAL A 288 13.16 17.86 -1.46
N GLY A 289 14.35 17.59 -0.91
CA GLY A 289 14.61 16.36 -0.17
C GLY A 289 13.72 16.22 1.07
N ALA A 290 13.46 17.33 1.77
CA ALA A 290 12.59 17.34 2.95
C ALA A 290 11.11 17.11 2.60
N ILE A 291 10.59 17.80 1.58
CA ILE A 291 9.21 17.64 1.10
C ILE A 291 9.03 16.24 0.51
N TRP A 292 10.03 15.73 -0.23
CA TRP A 292 10.05 14.38 -0.79
C TRP A 292 9.96 13.31 0.30
N LEU A 293 10.84 13.38 1.30
CA LEU A 293 10.88 12.45 2.41
C LEU A 293 9.60 12.51 3.24
N PHE A 294 9.11 13.72 3.53
CA PHE A 294 7.84 13.92 4.22
C PHE A 294 6.66 13.33 3.42
N GLY A 295 6.57 13.63 2.13
CA GLY A 295 5.54 13.10 1.22
C GLY A 295 5.56 11.58 1.16
N GLY A 296 6.74 10.97 1.12
CA GLY A 296 6.92 9.51 1.16
C GLY A 296 6.46 8.86 2.47
N ILE A 297 6.78 9.47 3.62
CA ILE A 297 6.34 9.00 4.94
C ILE A 297 4.81 9.08 5.04
N VAL A 298 4.24 10.24 4.67
CA VAL A 298 2.80 10.49 4.67
C VAL A 298 2.07 9.50 3.74
N LEU A 299 2.59 9.29 2.53
CA LEU A 299 2.05 8.33 1.57
C LEU A 299 2.03 6.91 2.16
N SER A 300 3.15 6.48 2.73
CA SER A 300 3.30 5.16 3.36
C SER A 300 2.29 4.97 4.49
N PHE A 301 2.06 6.01 5.30
CA PHE A 301 1.07 5.98 6.37
C PHE A 301 -0.38 5.89 5.83
N GLY A 302 -0.70 6.63 4.77
CA GLY A 302 -2.00 6.56 4.11
C GLY A 302 -2.30 5.16 3.56
N ILE A 303 -1.32 4.56 2.86
CA ILE A 303 -1.40 3.19 2.35
C ILE A 303 -1.61 2.20 3.49
N TYR A 304 -0.80 2.28 4.54
CA TYR A 304 -0.90 1.42 5.70
C TYR A 304 -2.30 1.48 6.33
N GLY A 305 -2.82 2.69 6.55
CA GLY A 305 -4.15 2.90 7.13
C GLY A 305 -5.28 2.32 6.27
N LEU A 306 -5.21 2.48 4.95
CA LEU A 306 -6.20 1.93 4.02
C LEU A 306 -6.18 0.40 3.97
N LEU A 307 -4.99 -0.21 4.00
CA LEU A 307 -4.84 -1.67 3.98
C LEU A 307 -5.33 -2.32 5.27
N ARG A 308 -5.30 -1.57 6.38
CA ARG A 308 -5.77 -2.02 7.68
C ARG A 308 -7.29 -2.02 7.79
N LEU A 309 -7.95 -1.01 7.24
CA LEU A 309 -9.41 -0.93 7.26
C LEU A 309 -9.99 -1.89 6.24
N ARG A 310 -10.52 -3.03 6.70
CA ARG A 310 -11.28 -3.94 5.83
C ARG A 310 -12.35 -3.13 5.09
N PRO A 311 -12.53 -3.34 3.76
CA PRO A 311 -13.68 -2.80 3.07
C PRO A 311 -14.93 -3.21 3.85
N ARG A 312 -15.81 -2.27 4.19
CA ARG A 312 -17.16 -2.62 4.63
C ARG A 312 -17.71 -3.51 3.50
N ALA A 313 -17.87 -4.80 3.78
CA ALA A 313 -18.57 -5.69 2.87
C ALA A 313 -19.91 -5.02 2.61
N GLY A 314 -20.18 -4.77 1.32
CA GLY A 314 -21.35 -4.02 0.92
C GLY A 314 -22.58 -4.63 1.56
N ILE A 315 -23.33 -3.79 2.24
CA ILE A 315 -24.77 -3.94 2.39
C ILE A 315 -25.29 -3.83 0.95
N THR A 316 -25.28 -4.94 0.21
CA THR A 316 -26.12 -5.09 -0.97
C THR A 316 -27.53 -5.25 -0.44
N ARG A 317 -28.26 -4.13 -0.41
CA ARG A 317 -29.73 -4.14 -0.39
C ARG A 317 -30.23 -4.60 -1.75
#